data_AF-A0A3D1QWJ4-F1
#
_entry.id   AF-A0A3D1QWJ4-F1
#
_cell.length_a   1.000
_cell.length_b   1.000
_cell.length_c   1.000
_cell.angle_alpha   90.00
_cell.angle_beta   90.00
_cell.angle_gamma   90.00
#
_symmetry.space_group_name_H-M   'P 1'
#
loop_
_entity.id
_entity.type
_entity.pdbx_description
1 polymer ?
#
loop_
_entity_poly.entity_id
_entity_poly.type
_entity_poly.pdbx_seq_one_letter_code
_entity_poly.pdbx_strand_id
1 'polypeptide(L)'
;ASWRTRLLTIALALFHDVRSRARERLRVSCGLRGNGMCFSARLLREVPYDAFSVVEDLEHGLTLGRAGHRVHYVGETRVLGEMASRAQTSRSQRRRWESGRRDFARREGPALLHEGLLRRDPVLFDLGLDVLVPPLSRVAALCLAGLAAAGLGTLAAGRALFALWPWSLATLLLVAYVVRSWQVSGSGARGLLDLACAPLYALWKLTLLRRRPGESGTRWIRTTREGGTR
;
A
#
# COMPACT_ATOMS: atom_id res chain seq x y z
N ALA A 1 15.75 -11.88 14.08
CA ALA A 1 14.55 -11.72 13.22
C ALA A 1 14.53 -12.79 12.13
N SER A 2 13.37 -13.39 11.82
CA SER A 2 13.21 -14.32 10.71
C SER A 2 13.28 -13.61 9.35
N TRP A 3 13.51 -14.35 8.25
CA TRP A 3 13.47 -13.77 6.89
C TRP A 3 12.11 -13.12 6.57
N ARG A 4 11.00 -13.70 7.07
CA ARG A 4 9.65 -13.13 6.92
C ARG A 4 9.52 -11.79 7.62
N THR A 5 10.06 -11.69 8.84
CA THR A 5 10.07 -10.45 9.62
C THR A 5 10.85 -9.35 8.89
N ARG A 6 12.03 -9.68 8.34
CA ARG A 6 12.85 -8.70 7.60
C ARG A 6 12.17 -8.24 6.31
N LEU A 7 11.55 -9.15 5.55
CA LEU A 7 10.75 -8.77 4.39
C LEU A 7 9.57 -7.87 4.74
N LEU A 8 8.92 -8.11 5.88
CA LEU A 8 7.85 -7.25 6.38
C LEU A 8 8.37 -5.87 6.80
N THR A 9 9.55 -5.80 7.45
CA THR A 9 10.20 -4.53 7.77
C THR A 9 10.50 -3.72 6.52
N ILE A 10 11.04 -4.35 5.47
CA ILE A 10 11.27 -3.70 4.17
C ILE A 10 9.92 -3.23 3.59
N ALA A 11 8.90 -4.10 3.54
CA ALA A 11 7.58 -3.73 3.03
C ALA A 11 6.92 -2.57 3.80
N LEU A 12 7.12 -2.48 5.12
CA LEU A 12 6.66 -1.35 5.94
C LEU A 12 7.44 -0.08 5.58
N ALA A 13 8.77 -0.12 5.50
CA ALA A 13 9.60 1.02 5.10
C ALA A 13 9.24 1.54 3.70
N LEU A 14 8.87 0.63 2.78
CA LEU A 14 8.39 0.99 1.45
C LEU A 14 7.14 1.88 1.50
N PHE A 15 6.17 1.52 2.35
CA PHE A 15 4.87 2.18 2.41
C PHE A 15 4.82 3.38 3.37
N HIS A 16 5.50 3.28 4.52
CA HIS A 16 5.46 4.29 5.57
C HIS A 16 6.61 5.30 5.48
N ASP A 17 7.79 4.91 4.99
CA ASP A 17 8.93 5.83 4.89
C ASP A 17 9.14 6.36 3.47
N VAL A 18 9.47 5.48 2.53
CA VAL A 18 9.86 5.92 1.17
C VAL A 18 8.72 6.69 0.50
N ARG A 19 7.51 6.13 0.53
CA ARG A 19 6.32 6.78 -0.06
C ARG A 19 5.95 8.07 0.66
N SER A 20 5.90 8.07 2.00
CA SER A 20 5.53 9.26 2.77
C SER A 20 6.54 10.40 2.62
N ARG A 21 7.85 10.09 2.62
CA ARG A 21 8.90 11.08 2.35
C ARG A 21 8.81 11.66 0.94
N ALA A 22 8.52 10.82 -0.05
CA ALA A 22 8.32 11.30 -1.42
C ALA A 22 7.11 12.24 -1.50
N ARG A 23 5.99 11.88 -0.86
CA ARG A 23 4.78 12.70 -0.81
C ARG A 23 4.99 14.03 -0.10
N GLU A 24 5.71 14.04 1.02
CA GLU A 24 6.06 15.28 1.73
C GLU A 24 6.87 16.22 0.83
N ARG A 25 7.84 15.69 0.07
CA ARG A 25 8.63 16.48 -0.91
C ARG A 25 7.78 17.02 -2.05
N LEU A 26 6.78 16.25 -2.49
CA LEU A 26 5.82 16.66 -3.52
C LEU A 26 4.72 17.57 -2.97
N ARG A 27 4.71 17.87 -1.66
CA ARG A 27 3.69 18.67 -0.96
C ARG A 27 2.27 18.10 -1.10
N VAL A 28 2.14 16.79 -1.28
CA VAL A 28 0.86 16.07 -1.25
C VAL A 28 0.65 15.39 0.11
N SER A 29 -0.54 14.83 0.36
CA SER A 29 -0.88 14.22 1.64
C SER A 29 -0.24 12.83 1.80
N CYS A 30 0.47 12.58 2.91
CA CYS A 30 1.08 11.27 3.16
C CYS A 30 0.05 10.15 3.47
N GLY A 31 -1.20 10.54 3.77
CA GLY A 31 -2.33 9.66 4.06
C GLY A 31 -2.33 9.10 5.49
N LEU A 32 -3.52 8.79 6.01
CA LEU A 32 -3.71 8.10 7.29
C LEU A 32 -3.46 6.59 7.13
N ARG A 33 -2.85 5.97 8.14
CA ARG A 33 -2.40 4.55 8.08
C ARG A 33 -2.61 3.78 9.40
N GLY A 34 -3.56 4.21 10.23
CA GLY A 34 -4.05 3.49 11.41
C GLY A 34 -3.26 3.75 12.68
N ASN A 35 -1.98 3.37 12.71
CA ASN A 35 -1.12 3.61 13.88
C ASN A 35 -0.22 4.82 13.68
N GLY A 36 0.07 5.53 14.78
CA GLY A 36 0.98 6.67 14.78
C GLY A 36 0.44 7.92 14.11
N MET A 37 -0.88 8.13 14.20
CA MET A 37 -1.55 9.33 13.69
C MET A 37 -1.77 10.31 14.85
N CYS A 38 -1.52 11.58 14.61
CA CYS A 38 -1.76 12.65 15.58
C CYS A 38 -2.65 13.71 14.94
N PHE A 39 -3.64 14.17 15.70
CA PHE A 39 -4.60 15.18 15.26
C PHE A 39 -4.60 16.32 16.26
N SER A 40 -4.66 17.56 15.78
CA SER A 40 -4.90 18.70 16.67
C SER A 40 -6.38 18.73 17.08
N ALA A 41 -6.67 19.15 18.30
CA ALA A 41 -8.06 19.34 18.75
C ALA A 41 -8.81 20.35 17.89
N ARG A 42 -8.10 21.35 17.32
CA ARG A 42 -8.68 22.29 16.36
C ARG A 42 -9.14 21.58 15.10
N LEU A 43 -8.29 20.74 14.51
CA LEU A 43 -8.62 19.99 13.29
C LEU A 43 -9.85 19.11 13.50
N LEU A 44 -9.92 18.37 14.61
CA LEU A 44 -11.06 17.49 14.88
C LEU A 44 -12.38 18.22 15.15
N ARG A 45 -12.33 19.50 15.55
CA ARG A 45 -13.54 20.34 15.63
C ARG A 45 -14.01 20.81 14.26
N GLU A 46 -13.08 21.03 13.34
CA GLU A 46 -13.38 21.47 11.97
C GLU A 46 -13.80 20.30 11.07
N VAL A 47 -13.08 19.17 11.17
CA VAL A 47 -13.32 17.93 10.43
C VAL A 47 -13.40 16.78 11.44
N PRO A 48 -14.61 16.49 11.97
CA PRO A 48 -14.80 15.39 12.91
C PRO A 48 -14.43 14.02 12.33
N TYR A 49 -13.96 13.12 13.18
CA TYR A 49 -13.66 11.75 12.79
C TYR A 49 -14.95 10.91 12.76
N ASP A 50 -15.58 10.83 11.59
CA ASP A 50 -16.85 10.13 11.35
C ASP A 50 -16.69 8.94 10.39
N ALA A 51 -15.62 8.16 10.58
CA ALA A 51 -15.30 6.99 9.77
C ALA A 51 -15.24 5.73 10.64
N PHE A 52 -16.04 4.72 10.30
CA PHE A 52 -16.20 3.50 11.10
C PHE A 52 -16.11 2.21 10.29
N SER A 53 -15.69 2.31 9.02
CA SER A 53 -15.53 1.15 8.15
C SER A 53 -14.25 0.37 8.46
N VAL A 54 -13.95 -0.64 7.63
CA VAL A 54 -12.67 -1.39 7.67
C VAL A 54 -11.50 -0.57 7.10
N VAL A 55 -11.80 0.56 6.46
CA VAL A 55 -10.85 1.48 5.84
C VAL A 55 -11.08 2.90 6.34
N GLU A 56 -11.43 3.02 7.61
CA GLU A 56 -11.72 4.26 8.32
C GLU A 56 -10.63 5.32 8.11
N ASP A 57 -9.37 4.91 8.09
CA ASP A 57 -8.23 5.78 7.83
C ASP A 57 -8.26 6.39 6.43
N LEU A 58 -8.61 5.60 5.40
CA LEU A 58 -8.69 6.08 4.03
C LEU A 58 -9.88 7.02 3.86
N GLU A 59 -11.01 6.70 4.50
CA GLU A 59 -12.22 7.52 4.50
C GLU A 59 -11.96 8.88 5.15
N HIS A 60 -11.43 8.90 6.37
CA HIS A 60 -11.14 10.15 7.05
C HIS A 60 -10.00 10.92 6.38
N GLY A 61 -8.97 10.24 5.86
CA GLY A 61 -7.87 10.86 5.13
C GLY A 61 -8.35 11.57 3.85
N LEU A 62 -9.36 11.03 3.19
CA LEU A 62 -10.02 11.66 2.07
C LEU A 62 -10.82 12.89 2.51
N THR A 63 -11.62 12.77 3.58
CA THR A 63 -12.39 13.91 4.12
C THR A 63 -11.47 15.08 4.48
N LEU A 64 -10.31 14.80 5.09
CA LEU A 64 -9.28 15.80 5.35
C LEU A 64 -8.78 16.47 4.06
N GLY A 65 -8.44 15.67 3.04
CA GLY A 65 -7.97 16.18 1.75
C GLY A 65 -9.00 17.08 1.07
N ARG A 66 -10.28 16.70 1.09
CA ARG A 66 -11.38 17.52 0.53
C ARG A 66 -11.61 18.82 1.30
N ALA A 67 -11.33 18.83 2.60
CA ALA A 67 -11.36 20.02 3.45
C ALA A 67 -10.09 20.89 3.32
N GLY A 68 -9.16 20.54 2.43
CA GLY A 68 -7.92 21.29 2.21
C GLY A 68 -6.80 20.97 3.22
N HIS A 69 -6.96 19.95 4.05
CA HIS A 69 -5.95 19.51 5.00
C HIS A 69 -5.10 18.38 4.43
N ARG A 70 -3.78 18.53 4.50
CA ARG A 70 -2.83 17.46 4.17
C ARG A 70 -2.33 16.75 5.42
N VAL A 71 -2.16 15.44 5.34
CA VAL A 71 -1.47 14.68 6.39
C VAL A 71 0.03 14.82 6.15
N HIS A 72 0.75 15.29 7.17
CA HIS A 72 2.20 15.50 7.11
C HIS A 72 2.96 14.26 7.58
N TYR A 73 4.10 13.98 6.94
CA TYR A 73 5.01 12.94 7.42
C TYR A 73 5.98 13.50 8.46
N VAL A 74 6.05 12.86 9.62
CA VAL A 74 7.03 13.14 10.69
C VAL A 74 7.99 11.95 10.77
N GLY A 75 9.21 12.12 10.27
CA GLY A 75 10.20 11.04 10.11
C GLY A 75 11.13 10.85 11.30
N GLU A 76 11.07 11.77 12.26
CA GLU A 76 11.86 11.82 13.48
C GLU A 76 11.29 10.90 14.56
N THR A 77 10.02 10.50 14.43
CA THR A 77 9.32 9.63 15.37
C THR A 77 9.12 8.24 14.81
N ARG A 78 9.00 7.25 15.70
CA ARG A 78 8.75 5.86 15.33
C ARG A 78 7.67 5.28 16.22
N VAL A 79 6.75 4.55 15.61
CA VAL A 79 5.72 3.78 16.31
C VAL A 79 5.98 2.31 16.10
N LEU A 80 6.14 1.58 17.21
CA LEU A 80 6.37 0.13 17.21
C LEU A 80 5.03 -0.56 17.49
N GLY A 81 4.62 -1.45 16.58
CA GLY A 81 3.42 -2.27 16.75
C GLY A 81 3.80 -3.75 16.81
N GLU A 82 3.16 -4.49 17.71
CA GLU A 82 3.30 -5.94 17.75
C GLU A 82 2.58 -6.58 16.57
N MET A 83 3.27 -7.50 15.89
CA MET A 83 2.65 -8.31 14.85
C MET A 83 2.00 -9.52 15.48
N ALA A 84 0.75 -9.81 15.10
CA ALA A 84 0.03 -10.98 15.59
C ALA A 84 0.86 -12.27 15.43
N SER A 85 1.07 -12.97 16.55
CA SER A 85 1.86 -14.19 16.69
C SER A 85 1.29 -15.37 15.88
N ARG A 86 -0.05 -15.44 15.72
CA ARG A 86 -0.74 -16.56 15.05
C ARG A 86 -1.02 -16.30 13.57
N ALA A 87 -0.53 -17.21 12.72
CA ALA A 87 -0.67 -17.12 11.26
C ALA A 87 -2.13 -17.11 10.76
N GLN A 88 -3.06 -17.78 11.44
CA GLN A 88 -4.47 -17.89 11.02
C GLN A 88 -5.25 -16.58 11.25
N THR A 89 -5.16 -16.01 12.46
CA THR A 89 -5.71 -14.68 12.81
C THR A 89 -5.16 -13.60 11.88
N SER A 90 -3.90 -13.74 11.51
CA SER A 90 -3.21 -12.81 10.62
C SER A 90 -3.66 -12.89 9.15
N ARG A 91 -4.19 -14.04 8.70
CA ARG A 91 -4.72 -14.20 7.34
C ARG A 91 -6.11 -13.59 7.19
N SER A 92 -6.99 -13.80 8.17
CA SER A 92 -8.37 -13.27 8.11
C SER A 92 -8.39 -11.74 8.18
N GLN A 93 -7.59 -11.13 9.07
CA GLN A 93 -7.43 -9.67 9.14
C GLN A 93 -6.95 -9.06 7.83
N ARG A 94 -5.86 -9.61 7.25
CA ARG A 94 -5.31 -9.10 5.98
C ARG A 94 -6.31 -9.23 4.83
N ARG A 95 -7.01 -10.35 4.73
CA ARG A 95 -8.05 -10.53 3.70
C ARG A 95 -9.16 -9.49 3.81
N ARG A 96 -9.60 -9.18 5.05
CA ARG A 96 -10.62 -8.16 5.33
C ARG A 96 -10.13 -6.77 4.92
N TRP A 97 -8.93 -6.36 5.32
CA TRP A 97 -8.32 -5.09 4.91
C TRP A 97 -8.16 -4.98 3.39
N GLU A 98 -7.68 -6.04 2.75
CA GLU A 98 -7.53 -6.06 1.30
C GLU A 98 -8.88 -6.01 0.57
N SER A 99 -9.95 -6.60 1.11
CA SER A 99 -11.28 -6.45 0.52
C SER A 99 -11.84 -5.06 0.72
N GLY A 100 -11.83 -4.54 1.94
CA GLY A 100 -12.31 -3.19 2.25
C GLY A 100 -11.63 -2.14 1.38
N ARG A 101 -10.30 -2.22 1.23
CA ARG A 101 -9.54 -1.31 0.36
C ARG A 101 -9.93 -1.43 -1.11
N ARG A 102 -10.18 -2.65 -1.62
CA ARG A 102 -10.61 -2.84 -3.01
C ARG A 102 -12.01 -2.30 -3.27
N ASP A 103 -12.92 -2.52 -2.33
CA ASP A 103 -14.31 -2.07 -2.46
C ASP A 103 -14.37 -0.53 -2.40
N PHE A 104 -13.63 0.07 -1.46
CA PHE A 104 -13.42 1.52 -1.41
C PHE A 104 -12.76 2.06 -2.68
N ALA A 105 -11.72 1.40 -3.19
CA ALA A 105 -11.03 1.85 -4.39
C ALA A 105 -11.89 1.81 -5.64
N ARG A 106 -12.79 0.83 -5.77
CA ARG A 106 -13.74 0.75 -6.87
C ARG A 106 -14.82 1.82 -6.78
N ARG A 107 -15.27 2.13 -5.56
CA ARG A 107 -16.35 3.09 -5.30
C ARG A 107 -15.87 4.53 -5.43
N GLU A 108 -14.78 4.88 -4.74
CA GLU A 108 -14.31 6.28 -4.62
C GLU A 108 -13.17 6.60 -5.57
N GLY A 109 -12.28 5.65 -5.86
CA GLY A 109 -11.01 5.91 -6.56
C GLY A 109 -11.12 6.69 -7.87
N PRO A 110 -11.95 6.26 -8.85
CA PRO A 110 -12.09 6.98 -10.12
C PRO A 110 -12.68 8.38 -9.96
N ALA A 111 -13.69 8.53 -9.09
CA ALA A 111 -14.31 9.81 -8.80
C ALA A 111 -13.31 10.79 -8.19
N LEU A 112 -12.42 10.32 -7.31
CA LEU A 112 -11.36 11.13 -6.71
C LEU A 112 -10.30 11.60 -7.70
N LEU A 113 -9.86 10.71 -8.59
CA LEU A 113 -8.93 11.11 -9.65
C LEU A 113 -9.55 12.18 -10.54
N HIS A 114 -10.81 11.98 -10.92
CA HIS A 114 -11.54 12.94 -11.73
C HIS A 114 -11.72 14.27 -11.01
N GLU A 115 -12.12 14.25 -9.73
CA GLU A 115 -12.25 15.44 -8.88
C GLU A 115 -10.93 16.21 -8.75
N GLY A 116 -9.82 15.51 -8.46
CA GLY A 116 -8.49 16.11 -8.38
C GLY A 116 -8.02 16.70 -9.70
N LEU A 117 -8.31 16.05 -10.83
CA LEU A 117 -7.98 16.57 -12.16
C LEU A 117 -8.79 17.82 -12.51
N LEU A 118 -10.11 17.80 -12.29
CA LEU A 118 -10.98 18.94 -12.58
C LEU A 118 -10.63 20.17 -11.72
N ARG A 119 -10.37 19.95 -10.43
CA ARG A 119 -9.99 21.03 -9.50
C ARG A 119 -8.54 21.45 -9.61
N ARG A 120 -7.72 20.75 -10.41
CA ARG A 120 -6.26 20.89 -10.45
C ARG A 120 -5.64 20.81 -9.06
N ASP A 121 -6.19 19.94 -8.22
CA ASP A 121 -5.74 19.72 -6.85
C ASP A 121 -4.81 18.50 -6.80
N PRO A 122 -3.49 18.70 -6.63
CA PRO A 122 -2.52 17.61 -6.60
C PRO A 122 -2.69 16.69 -5.38
N VAL A 123 -3.28 17.18 -4.28
CA VAL A 123 -3.54 16.38 -3.07
C VAL A 123 -4.64 15.37 -3.35
N LEU A 124 -5.79 15.82 -3.86
CA LEU A 124 -6.91 14.94 -4.20
C LEU A 124 -6.52 13.96 -5.31
N PHE A 125 -5.75 14.42 -6.29
CA PHE A 125 -5.25 13.57 -7.36
C PHE A 125 -4.33 12.45 -6.83
N ASP A 126 -3.35 12.77 -5.96
CA ASP A 126 -2.47 11.75 -5.36
C ASP A 126 -3.23 10.80 -4.42
N LEU A 127 -4.22 11.28 -3.66
CA LEU A 127 -5.09 10.41 -2.84
C LEU A 127 -5.88 9.42 -3.70
N GLY A 128 -6.44 9.87 -4.82
CA GLY A 128 -7.08 9.01 -5.80
C GLY A 128 -6.12 7.96 -6.37
N LEU A 129 -4.89 8.36 -6.71
CA LEU A 129 -3.84 7.44 -7.17
C LEU A 129 -3.49 6.41 -6.09
N ASP A 130 -3.30 6.81 -4.83
CA ASP A 130 -2.90 5.88 -3.75
C ASP A 130 -3.92 4.77 -3.52
N VAL A 131 -5.20 5.13 -3.66
CA VAL A 131 -6.32 4.21 -3.47
C VAL A 131 -6.38 3.20 -4.63
N LEU A 132 -6.14 3.66 -5.86
CA LEU A 132 -6.22 2.84 -7.07
C LEU A 132 -4.95 2.01 -7.35
N VAL A 133 -3.79 2.44 -6.87
CA VAL A 133 -2.53 1.69 -7.04
C VAL A 133 -2.69 0.31 -6.40
N PRO A 134 -2.57 -0.79 -7.18
CA PRO A 134 -2.77 -2.12 -6.66
C PRO A 134 -1.61 -2.50 -5.71
N PRO A 135 -1.80 -3.56 -4.90
CA PRO A 135 -0.73 -4.06 -4.04
C PRO A 135 0.55 -4.33 -4.83
N LEU A 136 1.71 -4.03 -4.24
CA LEU A 136 3.03 -4.18 -4.87
C LEU A 136 3.24 -5.55 -5.54
N SER A 137 2.73 -6.62 -4.94
CA SER A 137 2.81 -7.98 -5.51
C SER A 137 2.08 -8.12 -6.85
N ARG A 138 0.96 -7.41 -7.06
CA ARG A 138 0.26 -7.38 -8.35
C ARG A 138 1.01 -6.54 -9.36
N VAL A 139 1.55 -5.38 -8.95
CA VAL A 139 2.39 -4.54 -9.82
C VAL A 139 3.60 -5.34 -10.33
N ALA A 140 4.28 -6.04 -9.42
CA ALA A 140 5.41 -6.91 -9.76
C ALA A 140 5.01 -8.03 -10.74
N ALA A 141 3.89 -8.71 -10.48
CA ALA A 141 3.40 -9.76 -11.38
C ALA A 141 3.06 -9.23 -12.79
N LEU A 142 2.44 -8.05 -12.88
CA LEU A 142 2.14 -7.41 -14.16
C LEU A 142 3.41 -7.02 -14.91
N CYS A 143 4.42 -6.47 -14.21
CA CYS A 143 5.70 -6.12 -14.81
C CYS A 143 6.40 -7.36 -15.40
N LEU A 144 6.45 -8.46 -14.63
CA LEU A 144 7.06 -9.72 -15.07
C LEU A 144 6.29 -10.35 -16.24
N ALA A 145 4.97 -10.40 -16.16
CA ALA A 145 4.12 -10.93 -17.22
C ALA A 145 4.26 -10.11 -18.52
N GLY A 146 4.27 -8.78 -18.40
CA GLY A 146 4.46 -7.88 -19.52
C GLY A 146 5.84 -8.02 -20.17
N LEU A 147 6.90 -8.15 -19.35
CA LEU A 147 8.26 -8.40 -19.84
C LEU A 147 8.36 -9.75 -20.58
N ALA A 148 7.76 -10.81 -20.02
CA ALA A 148 7.73 -12.13 -20.67
C ALA A 148 6.95 -12.09 -22.00
N ALA A 149 5.78 -11.45 -22.03
CA ALA A 149 4.97 -11.32 -23.24
C ALA A 149 5.70 -10.51 -24.33
N ALA A 150 6.34 -9.39 -23.95
CA ALA A 150 7.14 -8.59 -24.88
C ALA A 150 8.36 -9.36 -25.40
N GLY A 151 9.01 -10.16 -24.56
CA GLY A 151 10.15 -11.01 -24.93
C GLY A 151 9.74 -12.09 -25.94
N LEU A 152 8.68 -12.83 -25.64
CA LEU A 152 8.13 -13.86 -26.55
C LEU A 152 7.67 -13.23 -27.88
N GLY A 153 7.02 -12.07 -27.84
CA GLY A 153 6.63 -11.34 -29.05
C GLY A 153 7.84 -10.89 -29.88
N THR A 154 8.96 -10.57 -29.23
CA THR A 154 10.20 -10.17 -29.91
C THR A 154 10.80 -11.37 -30.64
N LEU A 155 10.87 -12.52 -29.97
CA LEU A 155 11.36 -13.77 -30.56
C LEU A 155 10.49 -14.26 -31.71
N ALA A 156 9.17 -14.09 -31.62
CA ALA A 156 8.22 -14.59 -32.62
C ALA A 156 8.08 -13.69 -33.87
N ALA A 157 8.12 -12.36 -33.70
CA ALA A 157 7.75 -11.43 -34.77
C ALA A 157 8.84 -10.41 -35.13
N GLY A 158 10.00 -10.41 -34.46
CA GLY A 158 11.15 -9.54 -34.76
C GLY A 158 10.92 -8.03 -34.55
N ARG A 159 9.73 -7.62 -34.10
CA ARG A 159 9.28 -6.20 -34.06
C ARG A 159 8.80 -5.73 -32.68
N ALA A 160 8.99 -6.52 -31.62
CA ALA A 160 8.53 -6.16 -30.28
C ALA A 160 9.61 -5.54 -29.35
N LEU A 161 10.76 -5.13 -29.91
CA LEU A 161 11.77 -4.38 -29.14
C LEU A 161 11.19 -3.09 -28.53
N PHE A 162 10.28 -2.42 -29.25
CA PHE A 162 9.61 -1.23 -28.73
C PHE A 162 8.68 -1.56 -27.54
N ALA A 163 8.06 -2.73 -27.53
CA ALA A 163 7.23 -3.18 -26.41
C ALA A 163 8.07 -3.55 -25.18
N LEU A 164 9.35 -3.91 -25.34
CA LEU A 164 10.24 -4.21 -24.21
C LEU A 164 10.59 -2.98 -23.38
N TRP A 165 10.71 -1.81 -24.00
CA TRP A 165 11.07 -0.55 -23.31
C TRP A 165 10.17 -0.23 -22.11
N PRO A 166 8.82 -0.08 -22.26
CA PRO A 166 7.97 0.33 -21.15
C PRO A 166 7.96 -0.70 -20.02
N TRP A 167 7.99 -2.00 -20.33
CA TRP A 167 8.03 -3.06 -19.31
C TRP A 167 9.38 -3.13 -18.59
N SER A 168 10.48 -2.90 -19.30
CA SER A 168 11.82 -2.84 -18.72
C SER A 168 11.97 -1.64 -17.80
N LEU A 169 11.51 -0.45 -18.25
CA LEU A 169 11.52 0.76 -17.45
C LEU A 169 10.65 0.61 -16.19
N ALA A 170 9.42 0.09 -16.33
CA ALA A 170 8.54 -0.15 -15.19
C ALA A 170 9.16 -1.13 -14.18
N THR A 171 9.80 -2.20 -14.66
CA THR A 171 10.51 -3.17 -13.82
C THR A 171 11.70 -2.53 -13.11
N LEU A 172 12.49 -1.72 -13.82
CA LEU A 172 13.63 -1.00 -13.25
C LEU A 172 13.20 -0.03 -12.15
N LEU A 173 12.16 0.77 -12.38
CA LEU A 173 11.60 1.69 -11.39
C LEU A 173 11.06 0.95 -10.16
N LEU A 174 10.39 -0.19 -10.37
CA LEU A 174 9.92 -1.04 -9.28
C LEU A 174 11.08 -1.58 -8.45
N VAL A 175 12.15 -2.07 -9.09
CA VAL A 175 13.35 -2.54 -8.41
C VAL A 175 14.01 -1.40 -7.64
N ALA A 176 14.18 -0.22 -8.26
CA ALA A 176 14.75 0.95 -7.60
C ALA A 176 13.94 1.37 -6.36
N TYR A 177 12.60 1.31 -6.44
CA TYR A 177 11.70 1.59 -5.32
C TYR A 177 11.87 0.57 -4.17
N VAL A 178 11.99 -0.72 -4.46
CA VAL A 178 12.24 -1.77 -3.47
C VAL A 178 13.64 -1.65 -2.86
N VAL A 179 14.66 -1.38 -3.66
CA VAL A 179 16.04 -1.16 -3.19
C VAL A 179 16.09 0.06 -2.26
N ARG A 180 15.41 1.15 -2.63
CA ARG A 180 15.35 2.35 -1.78
C ARG A 180 14.69 2.05 -0.44
N SER A 181 13.64 1.22 -0.45
CA SER A 181 13.00 0.75 0.77
C SER A 181 13.95 -0.09 1.64
N TRP A 182 14.72 -1.00 1.05
CA TRP A 182 15.73 -1.77 1.77
C TRP A 182 16.77 -0.86 2.44
N GLN A 183 17.31 0.13 1.73
CA GLN A 183 18.29 1.09 2.26
C GLN A 183 17.75 1.85 3.49
N VAL A 184 16.49 2.28 3.44
CA VAL A 184 15.86 3.05 4.54
C VAL A 184 15.42 2.14 5.70
N SER A 185 15.14 0.86 5.44
CA SER A 185 14.67 -0.09 6.45
C SER A 185 15.71 -0.44 7.53
N GLY A 186 17.00 -0.23 7.27
CA GLY A 186 18.08 -0.62 8.20
C GLY A 186 18.24 -2.13 8.40
N SER A 187 17.69 -2.96 7.50
CA SER A 187 17.73 -4.44 7.61
C SER A 187 19.09 -5.09 7.28
N GLY A 188 20.09 -4.29 6.90
CA GLY A 188 21.46 -4.73 6.58
C GLY A 188 21.55 -5.62 5.33
N ALA A 189 22.74 -6.16 5.05
CA ALA A 189 22.99 -7.01 3.88
C ALA A 189 22.13 -8.28 3.86
N ARG A 190 21.77 -8.82 5.03
CA ARG A 190 20.86 -9.97 5.15
C ARG A 190 19.46 -9.67 4.64
N GLY A 191 18.98 -8.42 4.76
CA GLY A 191 17.71 -8.00 4.18
C GLY A 191 17.72 -8.03 2.65
N LEU A 192 18.87 -7.72 2.02
CA LEU A 192 19.04 -7.80 0.57
C LEU A 192 18.97 -9.25 0.09
N LEU A 193 19.61 -10.18 0.81
CA LEU A 193 19.53 -11.61 0.50
C LEU A 193 18.10 -12.14 0.60
N ASP A 194 17.33 -11.71 1.60
CA ASP A 194 15.93 -12.14 1.74
C ASP A 194 15.03 -11.60 0.62
N LEU A 195 15.39 -10.50 -0.06
CA LEU A 195 14.64 -10.02 -1.21
C LEU A 195 14.62 -11.05 -2.35
N ALA A 196 15.58 -11.98 -2.42
CA ALA A 196 15.51 -13.11 -3.34
C ALA A 196 14.30 -14.02 -3.08
N CYS A 197 13.77 -14.05 -1.84
CA CYS A 197 12.54 -14.76 -1.49
C CYS A 197 11.26 -13.93 -1.71
N ALA A 198 11.38 -12.65 -2.11
CA ALA A 198 10.23 -11.78 -2.36
C ALA A 198 9.26 -12.31 -3.45
N PRO A 199 9.71 -12.95 -4.54
CA PRO A 199 8.81 -13.56 -5.53
C PRO A 199 7.92 -14.66 -4.92
N LEU A 200 8.47 -15.52 -4.06
CA LEU A 200 7.70 -16.56 -3.36
C LEU A 200 6.65 -15.94 -2.43
N TYR A 201 7.02 -14.89 -1.69
CA TYR A 201 6.09 -14.15 -0.84
C TYR A 201 4.98 -13.46 -1.65
N ALA A 202 5.33 -12.86 -2.79
CA ALA A 202 4.37 -12.23 -3.70
C ALA A 202 3.40 -13.26 -4.27
N LEU A 203 3.87 -14.42 -4.72
CA LEU A 203 3.03 -15.50 -5.23
C LEU A 203 2.05 -15.99 -4.16
N TRP A 204 2.54 -16.23 -2.94
CA TRP A 204 1.67 -16.57 -1.80
C TRP A 204 0.61 -15.48 -1.57
N LYS A 205 0.98 -14.20 -1.59
CA LYS A 205 0.03 -13.09 -1.44
C LYS A 205 -1.00 -13.04 -2.57
N LEU A 206 -0.63 -13.35 -3.80
CA LEU A 206 -1.56 -13.46 -4.93
C LEU A 206 -2.61 -14.56 -4.72
N THR A 207 -2.26 -15.68 -4.06
CA THR A 207 -3.25 -16.71 -3.71
C THR A 207 -4.26 -16.22 -2.65
N LEU A 208 -3.87 -15.31 -1.76
CA LEU A 208 -4.78 -14.69 -0.78
C LEU A 208 -5.75 -13.69 -1.41
N LEU A 209 -5.35 -13.07 -2.52
CA LEU A 209 -6.14 -12.09 -3.26
C LEU A 209 -7.28 -12.72 -4.09
N ARG A 210 -7.32 -14.07 -4.20
CA ARG A 210 -8.44 -14.80 -4.82
C ARG A 210 -9.65 -14.74 -3.89
N ARG A 211 -10.71 -14.02 -4.31
CA ARG A 211 -12.00 -13.99 -3.62
C ARG A 211 -12.58 -15.40 -3.54
N ARG A 212 -13.05 -15.80 -2.35
CA ARG A 212 -14.00 -16.90 -2.24
C ARG A 212 -15.41 -16.33 -2.48
N PRO A 213 -16.29 -17.01 -3.24
CA PRO A 213 -17.67 -16.59 -3.38
C PRO A 213 -18.36 -16.53 -2.01
N GLY A 214 -19.09 -15.45 -1.71
CA GLY A 214 -19.92 -15.32 -0.49
C GLY A 214 -19.35 -14.49 0.67
N GLU A 215 -18.12 -13.99 0.60
CA GLU A 215 -17.49 -13.25 1.71
C GLU A 215 -17.61 -11.71 1.52
N SER A 216 -18.81 -11.15 1.72
CA SER A 216 -18.98 -9.70 1.96
C SER A 216 -18.68 -9.41 3.43
N GLY A 217 -17.41 -9.13 3.74
CA GLY A 217 -16.93 -8.83 5.09
C GLY A 217 -17.37 -7.46 5.61
N THR A 218 -18.67 -7.21 5.71
CA THR A 218 -19.27 -5.97 6.24
C THR A 218 -19.29 -5.90 7.77
N ARG A 219 -19.13 -7.04 8.49
CA ARG A 219 -19.13 -7.04 9.95
C ARG A 219 -17.72 -6.82 10.52
N TRP A 220 -17.48 -5.66 11.11
CA TRP A 220 -16.29 -5.41 11.93
C TRP A 220 -16.33 -6.34 13.15
N ILE A 221 -15.37 -7.26 13.22
CA ILE A 221 -15.18 -8.17 14.36
C ILE A 221 -13.88 -7.73 15.04
N ARG A 222 -13.99 -7.32 16.31
CA ARG A 222 -12.85 -6.97 17.17
C ARG A 222 -11.93 -8.19 17.28
N THR A 223 -10.67 -8.03 16.91
CA THR A 223 -9.70 -9.10 17.10
C THR A 223 -9.40 -9.24 18.59
N THR A 224 -9.56 -10.45 19.13
CA THR A 224 -9.19 -10.78 20.51
C THR A 224 -7.68 -10.56 20.67
N ARG A 225 -7.29 -9.64 21.56
CA ARG A 225 -5.88 -9.46 21.94
C ARG A 225 -5.48 -10.60 22.88
N GLU A 226 -4.32 -11.21 22.67
CA GLU A 226 -3.78 -12.16 23.64
C GLU A 226 -3.48 -11.38 24.94
N GLY A 227 -4.09 -11.77 26.07
CA GLY A 227 -3.85 -11.17 27.39
C GLY A 227 -4.93 -10.22 27.94
N GLY A 228 -6.04 -10.00 27.25
CA GLY A 228 -7.20 -9.30 27.84
C GLY A 228 -8.06 -10.27 28.65
N THR A 229 -7.90 -10.32 29.97
CA THR A 229 -8.93 -10.89 30.86
C THR A 229 -10.25 -10.17 30.61
N ARG A 230 -11.32 -10.96 30.54
CA ARG A 230 -12.70 -10.47 30.40
C ARG A 230 -13.08 -9.59 31.58
#